data_AF-K1L9H7-F1
#
_entry.id   AF-K1L9H7-F1
#
_cell.length_a   1.000
_cell.length_b   1.000
_cell.length_c   1.000
_cell.angle_alpha   90.00
_cell.angle_beta   90.00
_cell.angle_gamma   90.00
#
_symmetry.space_group_name_H-M   'P 1'
#
loop_
_entity.id
_entity.type
_entity.pdbx_description
1 polymer ?
#
loop_
_entity_poly.entity_id
_entity_poly.type
_entity_poly.pdbx_seq_one_letter_code
_entity_poly.pdbx_strand_id
1 'polypeptide(L)'
;MKRERKYIFSKALLVSIILLMACANDDAEPMLSELEKARMEYEKLKANPSFIELAFPEDDPGPPFYARIAVLGPDILLMESNGTVVIPMMRQVECIDPEFNLLDLYHVPNGFFCPLTLVGRGLIEPNAPLGTFPAIAYGEGTNMPVWFVDSGPLANAMVDGVLTLPELEALNPKKGVASRYEEFNKPRTEEGYLLVIESEGTIPGTNQRFEYKVISRTKARQDVELRIW
;
A
#
# COMPACT_ATOMS: atom_id res chain seq x y z
N MET A 1 14.71 15.30 94.66
CA MET A 1 15.01 16.65 95.19
C MET A 1 15.98 17.33 94.23
N LYS A 2 15.72 18.59 93.83
CA LYS A 2 16.44 19.45 92.85
C LYS A 2 16.20 19.08 91.37
N ARG A 3 15.50 19.93 90.58
CA ARG A 3 15.91 21.24 89.97
C ARG A 3 17.07 21.02 88.97
N GLU A 4 17.11 21.56 87.77
CA GLU A 4 16.41 22.67 87.12
C GLU A 4 16.86 22.76 85.64
N ARG A 5 16.04 23.45 84.82
CA ARG A 5 16.38 24.39 83.72
C ARG A 5 17.27 23.89 82.55
N LYS A 6 16.78 23.86 81.29
CA LYS A 6 16.28 24.92 80.37
C LYS A 6 17.39 25.47 79.44
N TYR A 7 16.99 25.66 78.17
CA TYR A 7 17.50 26.62 77.17
C TYR A 7 18.82 26.24 76.45
N ILE A 8 19.13 26.56 75.19
CA ILE A 8 18.52 27.37 74.10
C ILE A 8 19.39 27.15 72.84
N PHE A 9 18.78 27.15 71.65
CA PHE A 9 19.34 27.50 70.32
C PHE A 9 20.51 26.68 69.73
N SER A 10 20.34 26.13 68.52
CA SER A 10 20.70 26.85 67.27
C SER A 10 20.55 25.98 66.02
N LYS A 11 19.80 26.56 65.07
CA LYS A 11 19.80 26.47 63.60
C LYS A 11 20.72 25.49 62.84
N ALA A 12 20.11 24.99 61.75
CA ALA A 12 20.66 24.48 60.49
C ALA A 12 21.23 23.05 60.55
N LEU A 13 20.91 22.14 59.65
CA LEU A 13 20.80 22.31 58.20
C LEU A 13 19.83 21.28 57.61
N LEU A 14 18.95 21.75 56.72
CA LEU A 14 18.06 20.99 55.85
C LEU A 14 18.84 19.88 55.09
N VAL A 15 18.38 18.64 55.21
CA VAL A 15 18.74 17.53 54.33
C VAL A 15 17.44 16.86 53.88
N SER A 16 17.37 16.52 52.59
CA SER A 16 16.27 15.86 51.88
C SER A 16 15.07 16.78 51.64
N ILE A 17 14.61 16.98 50.40
CA ILE A 17 14.00 15.93 49.59
C ILE A 17 14.26 16.20 48.09
N ILE A 18 14.75 15.16 47.44
CA ILE A 18 14.76 14.92 46.00
C ILE A 18 13.32 15.02 45.50
N LEU A 19 13.01 16.04 44.70
CA LEU A 19 11.81 16.10 43.86
C LEU A 19 12.26 16.10 42.39
N LEU A 20 12.66 14.91 41.95
CA LEU A 20 12.60 14.51 40.55
C LEU A 20 11.13 14.23 40.22
N MET A 21 10.42 15.25 39.75
CA MET A 21 9.32 15.05 38.81
C MET A 21 9.60 15.97 37.63
N ALA A 22 10.62 15.60 36.86
CA ALA A 22 10.69 16.01 35.48
C ALA A 22 9.46 15.39 34.79
N CYS A 23 8.60 16.25 34.28
CA CYS A 23 7.48 15.89 33.42
C CYS A 23 8.02 15.05 32.27
N ALA A 24 7.80 13.73 32.32
CA ALA A 24 7.82 12.90 31.14
C ALA A 24 6.54 13.22 30.33
N ASN A 25 6.55 14.36 29.66
CA ASN A 25 5.76 14.51 28.45
C ASN A 25 6.53 13.72 27.39
N ASP A 26 6.28 12.41 27.33
CA ASP A 26 6.49 11.67 26.09
C ASP A 26 5.49 12.26 25.09
N ASP A 27 5.90 13.34 24.44
CA ASP A 27 5.33 13.81 23.18
C ASP A 27 5.69 12.77 22.12
N ALA A 28 5.09 11.58 22.23
CA ALA A 28 5.07 10.63 21.14
C ALA A 28 4.18 11.24 20.06
N GLU A 29 4.79 11.95 19.11
CA GLU A 29 4.12 12.34 17.88
C GLU A 29 3.41 11.10 17.32
N PRO A 30 2.11 11.19 16.99
CA PRO A 30 1.40 10.04 16.46
C PRO A 30 2.12 9.55 15.20
N MET A 31 2.67 8.34 15.23
CA MET A 31 3.32 7.77 14.06
C MET A 31 2.27 7.63 12.95
N LEU A 32 2.36 8.49 11.95
CA LEU A 32 1.52 8.45 10.76
C LEU A 32 1.69 7.11 10.03
N SER A 33 0.59 6.57 9.50
CA SER A 33 0.65 5.39 8.63
C SER A 33 1.38 5.71 7.34
N GLU A 34 1.87 4.68 6.64
CA GLU A 34 2.53 4.86 5.35
C GLU A 34 1.57 5.39 4.28
N LEU A 35 0.29 5.02 4.35
CA LEU A 35 -0.74 5.56 3.46
C LEU A 35 -0.92 7.06 3.69
N GLU A 36 -0.93 7.51 4.95
CA GLU A 36 -1.07 8.92 5.27
C GLU A 36 0.16 9.73 4.86
N LYS A 37 1.37 9.18 5.04
CA LYS A 37 2.60 9.80 4.53
C LYS A 37 2.56 9.95 3.00
N ALA A 38 2.11 8.92 2.28
CA ALA A 38 1.98 8.96 0.83
C ALA A 38 0.93 9.99 0.38
N ARG A 39 -0.20 10.09 1.10
CA ARG A 39 -1.21 11.14 0.89
C ARG A 39 -0.64 12.54 1.08
N MET A 40 0.11 12.77 2.16
CA MET A 40 0.77 14.06 2.39
C MET A 40 1.79 14.40 1.29
N GLU A 41 2.53 13.42 0.78
CA GLU A 41 3.45 13.61 -0.34
C GLU A 41 2.69 13.97 -1.63
N TYR A 42 1.58 13.29 -1.92
CA TYR A 42 0.69 13.61 -3.03
C TYR A 42 0.18 15.05 -2.95
N GLU A 43 -0.38 15.45 -1.81
CA GLU A 43 -0.90 16.81 -1.60
C GLU A 43 0.21 17.88 -1.72
N LYS A 44 1.42 17.57 -1.24
CA LYS A 44 2.58 18.45 -1.40
C LYS A 44 2.96 18.63 -2.87
N LEU A 45 2.97 17.57 -3.67
CA LEU A 45 3.26 17.65 -5.11
C LEU A 45 2.13 18.36 -5.86
N LYS A 46 0.88 18.08 -5.50
CA LYS A 46 -0.30 18.74 -6.08
C LYS A 46 -0.30 20.24 -5.86
N ALA A 47 0.17 20.71 -4.70
CA ALA A 47 0.29 22.13 -4.41
C ALA A 47 1.36 22.86 -5.27
N ASN A 48 2.24 22.13 -5.96
CA ASN A 48 3.22 22.70 -6.86
C ASN A 48 2.59 22.94 -8.25
N PRO A 49 2.52 24.19 -8.74
CA PRO A 49 1.90 24.51 -10.03
C PRO A 49 2.65 23.96 -11.25
N SER A 50 3.82 23.34 -11.05
CA SER A 50 4.58 22.66 -12.10
C SER A 50 4.04 21.27 -12.44
N PHE A 51 3.05 20.75 -11.69
CA PHE A 51 2.35 19.51 -11.99
C PHE A 51 0.93 19.80 -12.47
N ILE A 52 0.46 18.97 -13.39
CA ILE A 52 -0.95 18.86 -13.77
C ILE A 52 -1.52 17.57 -13.16
N GLU A 53 -2.77 17.64 -12.71
CA GLU A 53 -3.52 16.51 -12.20
C GLU A 53 -4.43 15.99 -13.31
N LEU A 54 -4.29 14.71 -13.67
CA LEU A 54 -5.12 14.03 -14.66
C LEU A 54 -5.93 12.94 -13.96
N ALA A 55 -7.25 12.96 -14.10
CA ALA A 55 -8.10 11.91 -13.58
C ALA A 55 -8.09 10.68 -14.50
N PHE A 56 -8.21 9.50 -13.92
CA PHE A 56 -8.47 8.27 -14.67
C PHE A 56 -9.72 7.56 -14.14
N PRO A 57 -10.56 6.99 -15.03
CA PRO A 57 -10.38 6.88 -16.48
C PRO A 57 -10.78 8.13 -17.32
N GLU A 58 -11.12 9.27 -16.70
CA GLU A 58 -11.75 10.41 -17.40
C GLU A 58 -10.81 11.18 -18.36
N ASP A 59 -9.65 11.61 -17.89
CA ASP A 59 -8.65 12.35 -18.69
C ASP A 59 -7.59 11.40 -19.29
N ASP A 60 -7.26 10.33 -18.57
CA ASP A 60 -6.31 9.29 -18.95
C ASP A 60 -6.97 7.91 -18.76
N PRO A 61 -6.80 6.92 -19.67
CA PRO A 61 -7.40 5.59 -19.52
C PRO A 61 -6.85 4.78 -18.32
N GLY A 62 -5.87 5.32 -17.59
CA GLY A 62 -5.22 4.80 -16.41
C GLY A 62 -4.23 3.68 -16.73
N PRO A 63 -3.76 2.91 -15.73
CA PRO A 63 -2.72 1.90 -15.94
C PRO A 63 -3.14 0.79 -16.93
N PRO A 64 -2.34 0.44 -17.96
CA PRO A 64 -2.69 -0.60 -18.94
C PRO A 64 -2.40 -2.03 -18.45
N PHE A 65 -2.66 -2.32 -17.17
CA PHE A 65 -2.47 -3.65 -16.61
C PHE A 65 -3.74 -4.17 -15.95
N TYR A 66 -3.94 -5.49 -16.01
CA TYR A 66 -5.15 -6.14 -15.51
C TYR A 66 -5.09 -6.43 -14.01
N ALA A 67 -3.91 -6.77 -13.50
CA ALA A 67 -3.69 -7.23 -12.13
C ALA A 67 -2.35 -6.74 -11.58
N ARG A 68 -2.23 -6.63 -10.26
CA ARG A 68 -0.99 -6.24 -9.55
C ARG A 68 -0.09 -7.47 -9.31
N ILE A 69 0.34 -8.11 -10.41
CA ILE A 69 1.30 -9.22 -10.43
C ILE A 69 2.22 -9.03 -11.63
N ALA A 70 3.53 -9.26 -11.47
CA ALA A 70 4.49 -9.11 -12.57
C ALA A 70 5.85 -9.75 -12.28
N VAL A 71 6.59 -10.07 -13.35
CA VAL A 71 8.03 -10.35 -13.32
C VAL A 71 8.72 -9.39 -14.28
N LEU A 72 9.39 -8.36 -13.74
CA LEU A 72 10.00 -7.26 -14.49
C LEU A 72 11.53 -7.35 -14.41
N GLY A 73 12.10 -8.38 -15.04
CA GLY A 73 13.54 -8.65 -14.99
C GLY A 73 13.97 -9.10 -13.59
N PRO A 74 14.87 -8.38 -12.89
CA PRO A 74 15.25 -8.73 -11.52
C PRO A 74 14.18 -8.38 -10.48
N ASP A 75 13.20 -7.56 -10.85
CA ASP A 75 12.12 -7.13 -9.97
C ASP A 75 10.92 -8.06 -10.10
N ILE A 76 10.31 -8.40 -8.97
CA ILE A 76 9.12 -9.25 -8.91
C ILE A 76 8.05 -8.51 -8.10
N LEU A 77 6.88 -8.35 -8.71
CA LEU A 77 5.69 -7.84 -8.04
C LEU A 77 4.85 -9.04 -7.59
N LEU A 78 5.13 -9.54 -6.38
CA LEU A 78 4.35 -10.58 -5.71
C LEU A 78 4.06 -10.15 -4.28
N MET A 79 2.81 -9.76 -4.02
CA MET A 79 2.38 -9.31 -2.70
C MET A 79 2.11 -10.52 -1.80
N GLU A 80 3.17 -11.14 -1.29
CA GLU A 80 3.09 -12.37 -0.48
C GLU A 80 3.11 -12.09 1.04
N SER A 81 2.20 -12.72 1.77
CA SER A 81 2.21 -12.79 3.24
C SER A 81 1.83 -14.21 3.69
N ASN A 82 2.69 -14.83 4.52
CA ASN A 82 2.45 -16.15 5.12
C ASN A 82 2.05 -17.24 4.11
N GLY A 83 2.72 -17.30 2.96
CA GLY A 83 2.45 -18.30 1.92
C GLY A 83 1.20 -18.03 1.07
N THR A 84 0.57 -16.86 1.22
CA THR A 84 -0.56 -16.41 0.39
C THR A 84 -0.17 -15.16 -0.38
N VAL A 85 -0.39 -15.17 -1.69
CA VAL A 85 -0.21 -14.01 -2.58
C VAL A 85 -1.53 -13.29 -2.76
N VAL A 86 -1.52 -11.97 -2.55
CA VAL A 86 -2.64 -11.06 -2.78
C VAL A 86 -2.52 -10.48 -4.19
N ILE A 87 -3.57 -10.61 -5.01
CA ILE A 87 -3.60 -10.12 -6.39
C ILE A 87 -4.81 -9.19 -6.55
N PRO A 88 -4.62 -7.88 -6.36
CA PRO A 88 -5.62 -6.88 -6.73
C PRO A 88 -5.87 -6.90 -8.24
N MET A 89 -7.13 -7.01 -8.65
CA MET A 89 -7.56 -6.91 -10.05
C MET A 89 -7.95 -5.46 -10.35
N MET A 90 -7.17 -4.82 -11.21
CA MET A 90 -7.25 -3.39 -11.53
C MET A 90 -8.24 -3.10 -12.66
N ARG A 91 -8.63 -4.14 -13.40
CA ARG A 91 -9.64 -4.10 -14.45
C ARG A 91 -10.63 -5.25 -14.23
N GLN A 92 -11.82 -5.13 -14.84
CA GLN A 92 -12.87 -6.15 -14.71
C GLN A 92 -12.34 -7.50 -15.21
N VAL A 93 -12.52 -8.56 -14.42
CA VAL A 93 -11.90 -9.87 -14.69
C VAL A 93 -12.41 -10.45 -16.01
N GLU A 94 -13.69 -10.23 -16.32
CA GLU A 94 -14.38 -10.83 -17.45
C GLU A 94 -13.92 -10.27 -18.82
N CYS A 95 -13.19 -9.16 -18.84
CA CYS A 95 -12.62 -8.57 -20.06
C CYS A 95 -11.10 -8.74 -20.19
N ILE A 96 -10.47 -9.45 -19.26
CA ILE A 96 -9.05 -9.79 -19.37
C ILE A 96 -8.88 -10.75 -20.54
N ASP A 97 -7.91 -10.46 -21.39
CA ASP A 97 -7.52 -11.35 -22.49
C ASP A 97 -7.02 -12.69 -21.91
N PRO A 98 -7.67 -13.82 -22.18
CA PRO A 98 -7.32 -15.10 -21.59
C PRO A 98 -5.95 -15.63 -22.04
N GLU A 99 -5.39 -15.12 -23.14
CA GLU A 99 -4.07 -15.51 -23.65
C GLU A 99 -2.95 -14.57 -23.19
N PHE A 100 -3.29 -13.44 -22.56
CA PHE A 100 -2.28 -12.48 -22.10
C PHE A 100 -1.48 -13.05 -20.92
N ASN A 101 -0.16 -12.88 -20.99
CA ASN A 101 0.74 -13.21 -19.90
C ASN A 101 0.66 -12.15 -18.81
N LEU A 102 0.01 -12.46 -17.69
CA LEU A 102 -0.15 -11.54 -16.56
C LEU A 102 1.21 -11.11 -15.96
N LEU A 103 2.29 -11.86 -16.18
CA LEU A 103 3.63 -11.53 -15.68
C LEU A 103 4.28 -10.34 -16.42
N ASP A 104 3.83 -10.02 -17.64
CA ASP A 104 4.36 -8.90 -18.43
C ASP A 104 3.87 -7.53 -17.92
N LEU A 105 2.90 -7.53 -16.99
CA LEU A 105 2.20 -6.39 -16.41
C LEU A 105 1.41 -5.57 -17.46
N TYR A 106 2.08 -4.94 -18.41
CA TYR A 106 1.49 -3.97 -19.33
C TYR A 106 0.98 -4.61 -20.63
N HIS A 107 -0.31 -4.45 -20.92
CA HIS A 107 -0.92 -4.85 -22.20
C HIS A 107 -1.34 -3.60 -22.98
N VAL A 108 -0.44 -3.01 -23.76
CA VAL A 108 -0.72 -1.78 -24.53
C VAL A 108 -0.98 -2.13 -26.01
N PRO A 109 -2.09 -1.64 -26.63
CA PRO A 109 -3.16 -0.83 -26.04
C PRO A 109 -4.29 -1.65 -25.41
N ASN A 110 -4.28 -2.98 -25.56
CA ASN A 110 -5.46 -3.83 -25.32
C ASN A 110 -6.03 -3.76 -23.89
N GLY A 111 -5.17 -3.58 -22.89
CA GLY A 111 -5.58 -3.39 -21.49
C GLY A 111 -6.51 -2.19 -21.32
N PHE A 112 -6.35 -1.12 -22.09
CA PHE A 112 -7.21 0.06 -22.00
C PHE A 112 -8.67 -0.22 -22.37
N PHE A 113 -8.96 -1.26 -23.17
CA PHE A 113 -10.33 -1.61 -23.56
C PHE A 113 -11.11 -2.36 -22.47
N CYS A 114 -10.44 -2.80 -21.41
CA CYS A 114 -11.04 -3.52 -20.30
C CYS A 114 -11.28 -2.55 -19.13
N PRO A 115 -12.52 -2.22 -18.72
CA PRO A 115 -12.77 -1.13 -17.77
C PRO A 115 -12.01 -1.26 -16.44
N LEU A 116 -11.49 -0.14 -15.92
CA LEU A 116 -10.88 -0.10 -14.59
C LEU A 116 -11.93 -0.42 -13.51
N THR A 117 -11.48 -1.08 -12.44
CA THR A 117 -12.27 -1.37 -11.23
C THR A 117 -12.13 -0.29 -10.15
N LEU A 118 -11.30 0.72 -10.41
CA LEU A 118 -11.00 1.85 -9.54
C LEU A 118 -10.96 3.16 -10.33
N VAL A 119 -11.06 4.27 -9.61
CA VAL A 119 -10.86 5.62 -10.14
C VAL A 119 -9.67 6.27 -9.45
N GLY A 120 -9.10 7.31 -10.04
CA GLY A 120 -7.96 7.96 -9.40
C GLY A 120 -7.44 9.15 -10.17
N ARG A 121 -6.25 9.60 -9.78
CA ARG A 121 -5.58 10.77 -10.33
C ARG A 121 -4.07 10.59 -10.36
N GLY A 122 -3.43 11.07 -11.41
CA GLY A 122 -1.97 11.11 -11.56
C GLY A 122 -1.47 12.55 -11.62
N LEU A 123 -0.36 12.83 -10.94
CA LEU A 123 0.37 14.08 -11.09
C LEU A 123 1.50 13.89 -12.11
N ILE A 124 1.48 14.69 -13.17
CA ILE A 124 2.47 14.63 -14.26
C ILE A 124 2.94 16.04 -14.62
N GLU A 125 4.15 16.17 -15.14
CA GLU A 125 4.67 17.45 -15.61
C GLU A 125 3.97 17.86 -16.93
N PRO A 126 3.65 19.15 -17.14
CA PRO A 126 2.94 19.64 -18.34
C PRO A 126 3.59 19.26 -19.67
N ASN A 127 4.92 19.11 -19.68
CA ASN A 127 5.71 18.81 -20.87
C ASN A 127 6.34 17.42 -20.80
N ALA A 128 5.81 16.51 -19.97
CA ALA A 128 6.27 15.14 -19.92
C ALA A 128 6.10 14.48 -21.29
N PRO A 129 7.12 13.74 -21.79
CA PRO A 129 6.99 12.98 -23.04
C PRO A 129 5.81 12.00 -22.98
N LEU A 130 5.21 11.70 -24.13
CA LEU A 130 4.19 10.64 -24.21
C LEU A 130 4.73 9.31 -23.67
N GLY A 131 3.90 8.61 -22.89
CA GLY A 131 4.28 7.36 -22.23
C GLY A 131 5.06 7.54 -20.93
N THR A 132 5.27 8.78 -20.47
CA THR A 132 5.87 9.04 -19.15
C THR A 132 4.85 8.71 -18.07
N PHE A 133 5.19 7.81 -17.15
CA PHE A 133 4.36 7.54 -15.98
C PHE A 133 4.23 8.78 -15.08
N PRO A 134 3.15 8.95 -14.31
CA PRO A 134 3.03 10.07 -13.36
C PRO A 134 4.14 10.02 -12.30
N ALA A 135 4.48 11.18 -11.73
CA ALA A 135 5.42 11.28 -10.60
C ALA A 135 4.84 10.57 -9.37
N ILE A 136 3.53 10.74 -9.14
CA ILE A 136 2.75 9.99 -8.17
C ILE A 136 1.31 9.85 -8.68
N ALA A 137 0.68 8.72 -8.41
CA ALA A 137 -0.73 8.48 -8.65
C ALA A 137 -1.42 8.05 -7.36
N TYR A 138 -2.69 8.45 -7.22
CA TYR A 138 -3.64 8.00 -6.22
C TYR A 138 -4.75 7.21 -6.91
N GLY A 139 -5.17 6.08 -6.33
CA GLY A 139 -6.31 5.30 -6.81
C GLY A 139 -7.18 4.80 -5.67
N GLU A 140 -8.50 4.75 -5.88
CA GLU A 140 -9.48 4.26 -4.92
C GLU A 140 -10.59 3.41 -5.56
N GLY A 141 -11.09 2.42 -4.81
CA GLY A 141 -12.18 1.56 -5.26
C GLY A 141 -12.98 0.94 -4.11
N THR A 142 -14.26 0.67 -4.35
CA THR A 142 -15.21 0.13 -3.35
C THR A 142 -15.87 -1.18 -3.75
N ASN A 143 -15.51 -1.72 -4.91
CA ASN A 143 -15.96 -3.01 -5.42
C ASN A 143 -14.84 -3.70 -6.22
N MET A 144 -13.63 -3.68 -5.65
CA MET A 144 -12.41 -4.15 -6.31
C MET A 144 -12.27 -5.66 -6.14
N PRO A 145 -12.18 -6.47 -7.21
CA PRO A 145 -11.88 -7.87 -7.07
C PRO A 145 -10.45 -8.08 -6.57
N VAL A 146 -10.27 -8.95 -5.57
CA VAL A 146 -8.96 -9.30 -5.02
C VAL A 146 -8.88 -10.81 -4.92
N TRP A 147 -7.83 -11.41 -5.49
CA TRP A 147 -7.64 -12.85 -5.44
C TRP A 147 -6.54 -13.21 -4.46
N PHE A 148 -6.78 -14.26 -3.67
CA PHE A 148 -5.80 -14.82 -2.75
C PHE A 148 -5.42 -16.23 -3.23
N VAL A 149 -4.13 -16.42 -3.49
CA VAL A 149 -3.57 -17.64 -4.09
C VAL A 149 -2.47 -18.20 -3.20
N ASP A 150 -2.39 -19.52 -3.06
CA ASP A 150 -1.28 -20.16 -2.36
C ASP A 150 0.03 -19.96 -3.14
N SER A 151 1.10 -19.52 -2.47
CA SER A 151 2.35 -19.12 -3.14
C SER A 151 3.08 -20.29 -3.81
N GLY A 152 3.01 -21.49 -3.23
CA GLY A 152 3.64 -22.70 -3.79
C GLY A 152 3.07 -23.09 -5.17
N PRO A 153 1.75 -23.36 -5.28
CA PRO A 153 1.11 -23.62 -6.57
C PRO A 153 1.30 -22.50 -7.59
N LEU A 154 1.22 -21.23 -7.16
CA LEU A 154 1.45 -20.08 -8.04
C LEU A 154 2.87 -20.06 -8.59
N ALA A 155 3.88 -20.25 -7.73
CA ALA A 155 5.28 -20.30 -8.16
C ALA A 155 5.52 -21.40 -9.21
N ASN A 156 4.88 -22.56 -9.06
CA ASN A 156 4.95 -23.64 -10.05
C ASN A 156 4.28 -23.25 -11.38
N ALA A 157 3.14 -22.58 -11.34
CA ALA A 157 2.44 -22.10 -12.54
C ALA A 157 3.26 -21.07 -13.32
N MET A 158 4.13 -20.31 -12.64
CA MET A 158 4.97 -19.27 -13.25
C MET A 158 6.34 -19.79 -13.76
N VAL A 159 6.65 -21.08 -13.65
CA VAL A 159 8.01 -21.64 -13.91
C VAL A 159 8.48 -21.41 -15.34
N ASP A 160 7.58 -21.43 -16.32
CA ASP A 160 7.89 -21.20 -17.73
C ASP A 160 7.90 -19.70 -18.11
N GLY A 161 7.66 -18.82 -17.13
CA GLY A 161 7.58 -17.37 -17.34
C GLY A 161 6.24 -16.90 -17.91
N VAL A 162 5.23 -17.76 -17.97
CA VAL A 162 3.88 -17.43 -18.41
C VAL A 162 2.89 -17.67 -17.27
N LEU A 163 1.96 -16.75 -17.08
CA LEU A 163 0.80 -16.94 -16.22
C LEU A 163 -0.41 -16.30 -16.88
N THR A 164 -1.25 -17.12 -17.48
CA THR A 164 -2.52 -16.68 -18.06
C THR A 164 -3.63 -16.61 -17.01
N LEU A 165 -4.72 -15.90 -17.32
CA LEU A 165 -5.89 -15.88 -16.43
C LEU A 165 -6.46 -17.29 -16.18
N PRO A 166 -6.68 -18.15 -17.18
CA PRO A 166 -7.18 -19.50 -16.95
C PRO A 166 -6.28 -20.35 -16.06
N GLU A 167 -4.96 -20.23 -16.17
CA GLU A 167 -4.02 -20.92 -15.28
C GLU A 167 -4.15 -20.41 -13.85
N LEU A 168 -4.23 -19.09 -13.66
CA LEU A 168 -4.46 -18.48 -12.35
C LEU A 168 -5.79 -18.94 -11.73
N GLU A 169 -6.85 -19.06 -12.54
CA GLU A 169 -8.14 -19.58 -12.08
C GLU A 169 -8.09 -21.07 -11.73
N ALA A 170 -7.31 -21.88 -12.46
CA ALA A 170 -7.14 -23.30 -12.18
C ALA A 170 -6.45 -23.56 -10.82
N LEU A 171 -5.74 -22.57 -10.26
CA LEU A 171 -5.21 -22.62 -8.90
C LEU A 171 -6.29 -22.46 -7.82
N ASN A 172 -7.56 -22.28 -8.21
CA ASN A 172 -8.72 -22.13 -7.34
C ASN A 172 -8.53 -20.99 -6.30
N PRO A 173 -8.30 -19.75 -6.75
CA PRO A 173 -8.09 -18.60 -5.86
C PRO A 173 -9.29 -18.41 -4.94
N LYS A 174 -9.04 -17.99 -3.69
CA LYS A 174 -10.10 -17.40 -2.88
C LYS A 174 -10.39 -16.01 -3.44
N LYS A 175 -11.57 -15.82 -4.01
CA LYS A 175 -11.98 -14.56 -4.65
C LYS A 175 -12.69 -13.68 -3.62
N GLY A 176 -12.09 -12.54 -3.28
CA GLY A 176 -12.65 -11.50 -2.43
C GLY A 176 -13.11 -10.27 -3.21
N VAL A 177 -13.90 -9.44 -2.55
CA VAL A 177 -14.32 -8.13 -3.04
C VAL A 177 -13.97 -7.08 -1.99
N ALA A 178 -13.08 -6.17 -2.34
CA ALA A 178 -12.68 -5.06 -1.49
C ALA A 178 -13.77 -3.98 -1.50
N SER A 179 -14.30 -3.70 -0.32
CA SER A 179 -15.22 -2.58 -0.06
C SER A 179 -14.48 -1.26 0.14
N ARG A 180 -13.19 -1.32 0.45
CA ARG A 180 -12.26 -0.20 0.44
C ARG A 180 -10.93 -0.66 -0.15
N TYR A 181 -10.44 0.09 -1.11
CA TYR A 181 -9.11 -0.04 -1.69
C TYR A 181 -8.57 1.37 -1.88
N GLU A 182 -7.39 1.64 -1.35
CA GLU A 182 -6.67 2.89 -1.57
C GLU A 182 -5.23 2.57 -1.92
N GLU A 183 -4.71 3.18 -2.98
CA GLU A 183 -3.32 3.07 -3.37
C GLU A 183 -2.67 4.43 -3.64
N PHE A 184 -1.40 4.53 -3.26
CA PHE A 184 -0.48 5.56 -3.77
C PHE A 184 0.68 4.87 -4.46
N ASN A 185 1.02 5.33 -5.66
CA ASN A 185 2.06 4.73 -6.48
C ASN A 185 2.97 5.81 -7.07
N LYS A 186 4.26 5.75 -6.76
CA LYS A 186 5.36 6.45 -7.42
C LYS A 186 6.06 5.45 -8.33
N PRO A 187 5.71 5.37 -9.62
CA PRO A 187 6.19 4.30 -10.51
C PRO A 187 7.64 4.48 -10.99
N ARG A 188 8.18 5.70 -10.90
CA ARG A 188 9.52 6.09 -11.37
C ARG A 188 10.58 5.70 -10.34
N THR A 189 11.55 4.88 -10.73
CA THR A 189 12.57 4.35 -9.79
C THR A 189 13.52 5.47 -9.34
N GLU A 190 13.99 6.27 -10.29
CA GLU A 190 14.84 7.44 -10.13
C GLU A 190 14.27 8.52 -9.19
N GLU A 191 12.97 8.50 -8.93
CA GLU A 191 12.28 9.47 -8.06
C GLU A 191 11.85 8.86 -6.71
N GLY A 192 12.44 7.71 -6.35
CA GLY A 192 12.14 7.00 -5.12
C GLY A 192 10.83 6.24 -5.22
N TYR A 193 10.86 5.16 -5.99
CA TYR A 193 9.72 4.25 -6.19
C TYR A 193 9.03 3.94 -4.86
N LEU A 194 7.70 3.97 -4.89
CA LEU A 194 6.86 3.68 -3.75
C LEU A 194 5.54 3.09 -4.24
N LEU A 195 5.12 1.99 -3.65
CA LEU A 195 3.74 1.52 -3.72
C LEU A 195 3.23 1.33 -2.30
N VAL A 196 2.16 2.02 -1.95
CA VAL A 196 1.44 1.82 -0.69
C VAL A 196 0.00 1.46 -1.02
N ILE A 197 -0.48 0.35 -0.48
CA ILE A 197 -1.87 -0.08 -0.63
C ILE A 197 -2.41 -0.39 0.75
N GLU A 198 -3.63 0.06 1.04
CA GLU A 198 -4.45 -0.48 2.12
C GLU A 198 -5.81 -0.88 1.57
N SER A 199 -6.29 -2.05 1.96
CA SER A 199 -7.58 -2.53 1.49
C SER A 199 -8.25 -3.47 2.48
N GLU A 200 -9.57 -3.44 2.48
CA GLU A 200 -10.42 -4.34 3.27
C GLU A 200 -11.67 -4.75 2.48
N GLY A 201 -12.21 -5.93 2.82
CA GLY A 201 -13.37 -6.47 2.14
C GLY A 201 -13.88 -7.78 2.72
N THR A 202 -14.60 -8.50 1.87
CA THR A 202 -15.23 -9.79 2.22
C THR A 202 -14.93 -10.84 1.16
N ILE A 203 -15.09 -12.11 1.52
CA ILE A 203 -15.04 -13.24 0.59
C ILE A 203 -16.47 -13.73 0.38
N PRO A 204 -17.13 -13.42 -0.77
CA PRO A 204 -18.51 -13.80 -1.02
C PRO A 204 -18.75 -15.31 -0.88
N GLY A 205 -19.95 -15.69 -0.43
CA GLY A 205 -20.30 -17.08 -0.15
C GLY A 205 -19.68 -17.64 1.14
N THR A 206 -18.92 -16.83 1.87
CA THR A 206 -18.39 -17.16 3.21
C THR A 206 -18.77 -16.07 4.20
N ASN A 207 -18.43 -16.27 5.48
CA ASN A 207 -18.52 -15.22 6.52
C ASN A 207 -17.17 -14.50 6.73
N GLN A 208 -16.19 -14.73 5.85
CA GLN A 208 -14.84 -14.23 6.05
C GLN A 208 -14.69 -12.78 5.60
N ARG A 209 -13.90 -12.03 6.35
CA ARG A 209 -13.41 -10.70 6.01
C ARG A 209 -11.92 -10.76 5.73
N PHE A 210 -11.42 -9.79 4.97
CA PHE A 210 -10.00 -9.59 4.80
C PHE A 210 -9.59 -8.14 5.01
N GLU A 211 -8.34 -7.97 5.41
CA GLU A 211 -7.61 -6.70 5.38
C GLU A 211 -6.20 -7.01 4.90
N TYR A 212 -5.65 -6.16 4.03
CA TYR A 212 -4.23 -6.21 3.71
C TYR A 212 -3.61 -4.83 3.54
N LYS A 213 -2.31 -4.79 3.81
CA LYS A 213 -1.45 -3.62 3.63
C LYS A 213 -0.23 -4.04 2.83
N VAL A 214 0.16 -3.20 1.88
CA VAL A 214 1.36 -3.40 1.06
C VAL A 214 2.19 -2.14 1.13
N ILE A 215 3.48 -2.30 1.41
CA ILE A 215 4.47 -1.24 1.30
C ILE A 215 5.61 -1.78 0.45
N SER A 216 5.88 -1.14 -0.67
CA SER A 216 6.99 -1.48 -1.55
C SER A 216 7.82 -0.24 -1.80
N ARG A 217 9.04 -0.22 -1.29
CA ARG A 217 10.03 0.87 -1.51
C ARG A 217 11.04 0.55 -2.59
N THR A 218 11.01 -0.68 -3.06
CA THR A 218 11.83 -1.21 -4.13
C THR A 218 10.95 -2.13 -4.96
N LYS A 219 11.12 -2.15 -6.28
CA LYS A 219 10.34 -3.05 -7.15
C LYS A 219 10.62 -4.54 -6.86
N ALA A 220 11.76 -4.86 -6.24
CA ALA A 220 12.18 -6.22 -5.89
C ALA A 220 11.50 -6.83 -4.64
N ARG A 221 10.93 -6.02 -3.74
CA ARG A 221 10.38 -6.51 -2.47
C ARG A 221 9.19 -5.68 -1.99
N GLN A 222 8.20 -6.40 -1.47
CA GLN A 222 7.00 -5.84 -0.84
C GLN A 222 6.93 -6.35 0.59
N ASP A 223 6.71 -5.43 1.54
CA ASP A 223 6.29 -5.77 2.89
C ASP A 223 4.77 -5.85 2.90
N VAL A 224 4.23 -7.02 3.20
CA VAL A 224 2.79 -7.31 3.11
C VAL A 224 2.28 -7.82 4.44
N GLU A 225 1.22 -7.20 4.92
CA GLU A 225 0.42 -7.69 6.04
C GLU A 225 -0.91 -8.16 5.48
N LEU A 226 -1.30 -9.42 5.74
CA LEU A 226 -2.59 -9.97 5.34
C LEU A 226 -3.28 -10.63 6.53
N ARG A 227 -4.56 -10.33 6.70
CA ARG A 227 -5.44 -10.98 7.66
C ARG A 227 -6.72 -11.42 6.96
N ILE A 228 -7.11 -12.67 7.20
CA ILE A 228 -8.40 -13.22 6.78
C ILE A 228 -9.01 -13.90 8.01
N TRP A 229 -10.25 -13.55 8.37
CA TRP A 229 -10.93 -14.08 9.57
C TRP A 229 -12.42 -14.28 9.33
#